data_AF-A0A956BZZ2-F1
#
_entry.id   AF-A0A956BZZ2-F1
#
_cell.length_a   1.000
_cell.length_b   1.000
_cell.length_c   1.000
_cell.angle_alpha   90.00
_cell.angle_beta   90.00
_cell.angle_gamma   90.00
#
_symmetry.space_group_name_H-M   'P 1'
#
loop_
_entity.id
_entity.type
_entity.pdbx_description
1 polymer ?
#
loop_
_entity_poly.entity_id
_entity_poly.type
_entity_poly.pdbx_seq_one_letter_code
_entity_poly.pdbx_strand_id
1 'polypeptide(L)'
;MFPDRILDALERLPKKTLWLLVGAVLAYLAVWNHFVQDDAFISFRYAQHLVDGHGLVWNIGEAQPVEGYTNFLWVLLIAIGLHLGFAADTWSVVLGFACGLGTLFFTYRLTHRLTGSAPLAMLAVFLLGTNYSFSAYITGGLETQLQALLV
;
A
#
# COMPACT_ATOMS: atom_id res chain seq x y z
N MET A 1 -29.58 -17.69 9.20
CA MET A 1 -30.62 -16.71 9.58
C MET A 1 -30.09 -15.35 10.02
N PHE A 2 -28.84 -15.22 10.49
CA PHE A 2 -28.20 -13.90 10.77
C PHE A 2 -27.50 -13.19 9.59
N PRO A 3 -26.98 -13.86 8.52
CA PRO A 3 -26.22 -13.15 7.47
C PRO A 3 -27.10 -12.24 6.61
N ASP A 4 -28.35 -12.62 6.36
CA ASP A 4 -29.23 -11.91 5.43
C ASP A 4 -29.52 -10.47 5.89
N ARG A 5 -29.74 -10.26 7.19
CA ARG A 5 -30.03 -8.92 7.75
C ARG A 5 -28.87 -7.93 7.64
N ILE A 6 -27.62 -8.42 7.71
CA ILE A 6 -26.44 -7.56 7.58
C ILE A 6 -26.23 -7.19 6.11
N LEU A 7 -26.36 -8.16 5.21
CA LEU A 7 -26.25 -7.91 3.77
C LEU A 7 -27.34 -6.94 3.30
N ASP A 8 -28.59 -7.13 3.74
CA ASP A 8 -29.70 -6.21 3.47
C ASP A 8 -29.44 -4.78 3.98
N ALA A 9 -28.82 -4.64 5.15
CA ALA A 9 -28.46 -3.34 5.70
C ALA A 9 -27.34 -2.66 4.88
N LEU A 10 -26.35 -3.42 4.43
CA LEU A 10 -25.26 -2.91 3.59
C LEU A 10 -25.75 -2.47 2.21
N GLU A 11 -26.74 -3.16 1.63
CA GLU A 11 -27.36 -2.77 0.36
C GLU A 11 -28.12 -1.44 0.45
N ARG A 12 -28.66 -1.13 1.63
CA ARG A 12 -29.43 0.12 1.87
C ARG A 12 -28.54 1.34 2.08
N LEU A 13 -27.25 1.15 2.42
CA LEU A 13 -26.35 2.26 2.63
C LEU A 13 -25.85 2.84 1.28
N PRO A 14 -25.65 4.17 1.19
CA PRO A 14 -25.00 4.75 0.03
C PRO A 14 -23.60 4.15 -0.12
N LYS A 15 -23.23 3.71 -1.33
CA LYS A 15 -21.90 3.15 -1.62
C LYS A 15 -20.77 4.04 -1.09
N LYS A 16 -20.93 5.38 -1.18
CA LYS A 16 -19.97 6.37 -0.66
C LYS A 16 -19.74 6.20 0.85
N THR A 17 -20.79 6.04 1.64
CA THR A 17 -20.70 5.86 3.09
C THR A 17 -19.95 4.59 3.43
N LEU A 18 -20.19 3.51 2.70
CA LEU A 18 -19.51 2.23 2.94
C LEU A 18 -18.01 2.33 2.64
N TRP A 19 -17.63 2.95 1.53
CA TRP A 19 -16.23 3.22 1.21
C TRP A 19 -15.55 4.14 2.22
N LEU A 20 -16.26 5.14 2.74
CA LEU A 20 -15.73 6.01 3.80
C LEU A 20 -15.48 5.23 5.10
N LEU A 21 -16.39 4.34 5.49
CA LEU A 21 -16.20 3.50 6.69
C LEU A 21 -15.03 2.54 6.52
N VAL A 22 -14.92 1.88 5.37
CA VAL A 22 -13.77 1.02 5.05
C VAL A 22 -12.47 1.82 5.10
N GLY A 23 -12.42 2.99 4.44
CA GLY A 23 -11.26 3.86 4.47
C GLY A 23 -10.88 4.33 5.88
N ALA A 24 -11.86 4.66 6.72
CA ALA A 24 -11.63 5.08 8.10
C ALA A 24 -11.08 3.94 8.97
N VAL A 25 -11.62 2.72 8.84
CA VAL A 25 -11.10 1.54 9.56
C VAL A 25 -9.67 1.25 9.14
N LEU A 26 -9.35 1.33 7.85
CA LEU A 26 -8.00 1.11 7.35
C LEU A 26 -7.02 2.18 7.81
N ALA A 27 -7.43 3.45 7.76
CA ALA A 27 -6.60 4.54 8.27
C ALA A 27 -6.31 4.35 9.77
N TYR A 28 -7.32 3.96 10.55
CA TYR A 28 -7.14 3.63 11.97
C TYR A 28 -6.15 2.46 12.16
N LEU A 29 -6.34 1.35 11.44
CA LEU A 29 -5.46 0.18 11.54
C LEU A 29 -4.03 0.49 11.12
N ALA A 30 -3.84 1.28 10.06
CA ALA A 30 -2.53 1.65 9.56
C ALA A 30 -1.81 2.62 10.51
N VAL A 31 -2.53 3.51 11.19
CA VAL A 31 -1.96 4.34 12.27
C VAL A 31 -1.59 3.47 13.48
N TRP A 32 -2.47 2.53 13.87
CA TRP A 32 -2.23 1.66 15.02
C TRP A 32 -1.08 0.69 14.81
N ASN A 33 -0.95 0.16 13.59
CA ASN A 33 0.10 -0.76 13.18
C ASN A 33 1.25 -0.04 12.46
N HIS A 34 1.42 1.27 12.69
CA HIS A 34 2.44 2.03 11.99
C HIS A 34 3.83 1.45 12.30
N PHE A 35 4.49 0.95 11.25
CA PHE A 35 5.87 0.49 11.32
C PHE A 35 6.52 0.71 9.96
N VAL A 36 7.75 1.20 9.94
CA VAL A 36 8.61 1.19 8.75
C VAL A 36 9.67 0.13 8.98
N GLN A 37 9.82 -0.79 8.03
CA GLN A 37 10.75 -1.91 8.19
C GLN A 37 12.19 -1.42 8.00
N ASP A 38 13.13 -1.93 8.79
CA ASP A 38 14.54 -1.54 8.69
C ASP A 38 15.10 -1.80 7.27
N ASP A 39 14.66 -2.88 6.62
CA ASP A 39 15.03 -3.22 5.24
C ASP A 39 14.60 -2.14 4.21
N ALA A 40 13.57 -1.33 4.51
CA ALA A 40 13.15 -0.23 3.64
C ALA A 40 14.25 0.83 3.48
N PHE A 41 15.09 1.01 4.50
CA PHE A 41 16.20 1.98 4.45
C PHE A 41 17.26 1.62 3.41
N ILE A 42 17.34 0.36 2.99
CA ILE A 42 18.19 -0.02 1.87
C ILE A 42 17.72 0.72 0.61
N SER A 43 16.42 0.58 0.30
CA SER A 43 15.80 1.22 -0.86
C SER A 43 15.89 2.75 -0.78
N PHE A 44 15.67 3.31 0.42
CA PHE A 44 15.73 4.76 0.63
C PHE A 44 17.13 5.32 0.38
N ARG A 45 18.18 4.61 0.79
CA ARG A 45 19.56 5.04 0.53
C ARG A 45 19.89 5.06 -0.95
N TYR A 46 19.52 4.01 -1.70
CA TYR A 46 19.70 4.00 -3.15
C TYR A 46 18.92 5.13 -3.83
N ALA A 47 17.68 5.37 -3.40
CA ALA A 47 16.87 6.47 -3.90
C ALA A 47 17.50 7.84 -3.59
N GLN A 48 18.03 8.03 -2.38
CA GLN A 48 18.71 9.26 -1.98
C GLN A 48 19.96 9.51 -2.83
N HIS A 49 20.83 8.51 -2.98
CA HIS A 49 22.02 8.64 -3.83
C HIS A 49 21.70 8.91 -5.29
N LEU A 50 20.60 8.33 -5.80
CA LEU A 50 20.11 8.65 -7.14
C LEU A 50 19.71 10.12 -7.25
N VAL A 51 18.95 10.65 -6.28
CA VAL A 51 18.52 12.06 -6.26
C VAL A 51 19.70 13.03 -6.11
N ASP A 52 20.71 12.66 -5.32
CA ASP A 52 21.92 13.46 -5.10
C ASP A 52 22.90 13.41 -6.30
N GLY A 53 22.58 12.63 -7.34
CA GLY A 53 23.38 12.54 -8.57
C GLY A 53 24.56 11.57 -8.49
N HIS A 54 24.64 10.74 -7.46
CA HIS A 54 25.66 9.69 -7.31
C HIS A 54 25.30 8.39 -8.06
N GLY A 55 24.06 8.27 -8.52
CA GLY A 55 23.52 7.06 -9.15
C GLY A 55 23.07 6.03 -8.12
N LEU A 56 22.71 4.84 -8.60
CA LEU A 56 22.22 3.74 -7.77
C LEU A 56 23.39 2.94 -7.18
N VAL A 57 23.98 3.47 -6.12
CA VAL A 57 25.16 2.88 -5.45
C VAL A 57 24.95 2.76 -3.94
N TRP A 58 25.55 1.76 -3.29
CA TRP A 58 25.50 1.66 -1.83
C TRP A 58 26.50 2.59 -1.14
N ASN A 59 27.75 2.58 -1.60
CA ASN A 59 28.78 3.49 -1.13
C ASN A 59 29.27 4.39 -2.27
N ILE A 60 29.29 5.69 -2.01
CA ILE A 60 29.80 6.67 -2.98
C ILE A 60 31.31 6.45 -3.15
N GLY A 61 31.75 6.33 -4.40
CA GLY A 61 33.17 6.12 -4.74
C GLY A 61 33.64 4.66 -4.62
N GLU A 62 32.75 3.70 -4.41
CA GLU A 62 33.14 2.29 -4.47
C GLU A 62 33.59 1.89 -5.87
N ALA A 63 34.70 1.15 -5.96
CA ALA A 63 35.34 0.81 -7.23
C ALA A 63 34.49 -0.15 -8.10
N GLN A 64 33.60 -0.91 -7.48
CA GLN A 64 32.68 -1.86 -8.12
C GLN A 64 31.30 -1.70 -7.49
N PRO A 65 30.38 -0.93 -8.10
CA PRO A 65 29.03 -0.76 -7.59
C PRO A 65 28.28 -2.08 -7.45
N VAL A 66 27.55 -2.24 -6.34
CA VAL A 66 26.69 -3.41 -6.11
C VAL A 66 25.23 -3.00 -6.17
N GLU A 67 24.39 -3.80 -6.82
CA GLU A 67 22.94 -3.67 -6.79
C GLU A 67 22.38 -4.44 -5.59
N GLY A 68 22.16 -3.73 -4.48
CA GLY A 68 21.70 -4.31 -3.21
C GLY A 68 20.18 -4.23 -2.97
N TYR A 69 19.40 -3.81 -3.96
CA TYR A 69 17.94 -3.73 -3.87
C TYR A 69 17.29 -4.76 -4.80
N THR A 70 16.10 -5.25 -4.45
CA THR A 70 15.31 -6.20 -5.28
C THR A 70 14.04 -5.58 -5.87
N ASN A 71 13.86 -4.28 -5.66
CA ASN A 71 12.61 -3.55 -5.88
C ASN A 71 12.85 -2.27 -6.68
N PHE A 72 13.53 -2.39 -7.83
CA PHE A 72 13.97 -1.26 -8.66
C PHE A 72 12.88 -0.20 -8.90
N LEU A 73 11.66 -0.62 -9.27
CA LEU A 73 10.54 0.31 -9.48
C LEU A 73 10.19 1.09 -8.21
N TRP A 74 10.25 0.45 -7.05
CA TRP A 74 10.00 1.09 -5.77
C TRP A 74 11.07 2.13 -5.44
N VAL A 75 12.36 1.81 -5.66
CA VAL A 75 13.47 2.77 -5.50
C VAL A 75 13.23 4.02 -6.34
N LEU A 76 12.81 3.88 -7.60
CA LEU A 76 12.48 5.01 -8.46
C LEU A 76 11.29 5.82 -7.94
N LEU A 77 10.24 5.17 -7.45
CA LEU A 77 9.07 5.87 -6.87
C LEU A 77 9.43 6.63 -5.58
N ILE A 78 10.33 6.08 -4.76
CA ILE A 78 10.86 6.78 -3.58
C ILE A 78 11.71 7.97 -4.00
N ALA A 79 12.57 7.81 -5.01
CA ALA A 79 13.42 8.88 -5.53
C ALA A 79 12.58 10.08 -6.03
N ILE A 80 11.41 9.85 -6.62
CA ILE A 80 10.48 10.92 -7.00
C ILE A 80 10.06 11.74 -5.77
N GLY A 81 9.68 11.10 -4.68
CA GLY A 81 9.27 11.81 -3.45
C GLY A 81 10.43 12.58 -2.82
N LEU A 82 11.61 11.95 -2.74
CA LEU A 82 12.83 12.60 -2.27
C LEU A 82 13.18 13.84 -3.11
N HIS A 83 13.08 13.74 -4.44
CA HIS A 83 13.31 14.86 -5.35
C HIS A 83 12.32 16.02 -5.14
N LEU A 84 11.08 15.70 -4.73
CA LEU A 84 10.05 16.68 -4.39
C LEU A 84 10.21 17.25 -2.96
N GLY A 85 11.22 16.81 -2.21
CA GLY A 85 11.53 17.30 -0.86
C GLY A 85 10.78 16.58 0.27
N PHE A 86 10.13 15.44 0.00
CA PHE A 86 9.54 14.61 1.05
C PHE A 86 10.61 13.73 1.70
N ALA A 87 10.43 13.40 2.99
CA ALA A 87 11.23 12.38 3.64
C ALA A 87 10.82 10.98 3.12
N ALA A 88 11.82 10.10 2.91
CA ALA A 88 11.59 8.79 2.29
C ALA A 88 10.63 7.89 3.08
N ASP A 89 10.75 7.88 4.41
CA ASP A 89 9.88 7.14 5.31
C ASP A 89 8.42 7.58 5.17
N THR A 90 8.15 8.87 5.24
CA THR A 90 6.81 9.45 5.11
C THR A 90 6.24 9.20 3.72
N TRP A 91 7.06 9.40 2.68
CA TRP A 91 6.64 9.21 1.30
C TRP A 91 6.33 7.74 0.99
N SER A 92 7.13 6.81 1.51
CA SER A 92 6.91 5.37 1.35
C SER A 92 5.57 4.92 1.94
N VAL A 93 5.17 5.49 3.08
CA VAL A 93 3.88 5.24 3.72
C VAL A 93 2.74 5.78 2.85
N VAL A 94 2.87 7.00 2.31
CA VAL A 94 1.87 7.58 1.39
C VAL A 94 1.67 6.69 0.17
N LEU A 95 2.76 6.23 -0.45
CA LEU A 95 2.70 5.29 -1.58
C LEU A 95 2.06 3.96 -1.18
N GLY A 96 2.41 3.42 -0.01
CA GLY A 96 1.82 2.20 0.53
C GLY A 96 0.30 2.31 0.71
N PHE A 97 -0.18 3.42 1.28
CA PHE A 97 -1.61 3.72 1.38
C PHE A 97 -2.28 3.83 0.01
N ALA A 98 -1.67 4.56 -0.93
CA ALA A 98 -2.21 4.71 -2.27
C ALA A 98 -2.35 3.34 -2.98
N CYS A 99 -1.33 2.49 -2.86
CA CYS A 99 -1.34 1.15 -3.43
C CYS A 99 -2.39 0.26 -2.75
N GLY A 100 -2.45 0.25 -1.42
CA GLY A 100 -3.42 -0.54 -0.66
C GLY A 100 -4.87 -0.16 -0.97
N LEU A 101 -5.18 1.14 -1.10
CA LEU A 101 -6.50 1.59 -1.55
C LEU A 101 -6.80 1.13 -2.98
N GLY A 102 -5.80 1.16 -3.87
CA GLY A 102 -5.90 0.61 -5.22
C GLY A 102 -6.25 -0.89 -5.20
N THR A 103 -5.57 -1.68 -4.38
CA THR A 103 -5.79 -3.13 -4.26
C THR A 103 -7.22 -3.43 -3.81
N LEU A 104 -7.74 -2.69 -2.83
CA LEU A 104 -9.11 -2.84 -2.35
C LEU A 104 -10.13 -2.43 -3.41
N PHE A 105 -9.87 -1.36 -4.15
CA PHE A 105 -10.71 -0.96 -5.27
C PHE A 105 -10.79 -2.06 -6.34
N PHE A 106 -9.65 -2.64 -6.74
CA PHE A 106 -9.65 -3.74 -7.71
C PHE A 106 -10.26 -5.02 -7.17
N THR A 107 -10.08 -5.32 -5.89
CA THR A 107 -10.75 -6.44 -5.21
C THR A 107 -12.26 -6.30 -5.30
N TYR A 108 -12.82 -5.11 -4.99
CA TYR A 108 -14.24 -4.86 -5.18
C TYR A 108 -14.69 -5.08 -6.62
N ARG A 109 -13.96 -4.48 -7.58
CA ARG A 109 -14.31 -4.56 -9.01
C ARG A 109 -14.29 -5.99 -9.52
N LEU A 110 -13.30 -6.78 -9.11
CA LEU A 110 -13.15 -8.18 -9.50
C LEU A 110 -14.25 -9.04 -8.88
N THR A 111 -14.45 -8.97 -7.56
CA THR A 111 -15.51 -9.75 -6.89
C THR A 111 -16.89 -9.39 -7.41
N HIS A 112 -17.17 -8.11 -7.65
CA HIS A 112 -18.44 -7.69 -8.23
C HIS A 112 -18.62 -8.18 -9.67
N ARG A 113 -17.55 -8.22 -10.49
CA ARG A 113 -17.62 -8.79 -11.84
C ARG A 113 -17.87 -10.29 -11.85
N LEU A 114 -17.28 -11.02 -10.91
CA LEU A 114 -17.40 -12.48 -10.84
C LEU A 114 -18.72 -12.95 -10.22
N THR A 115 -19.25 -12.23 -9.23
CA THR A 115 -20.44 -12.65 -8.46
C THR A 115 -21.70 -11.89 -8.83
N GLY A 116 -21.59 -10.71 -9.44
CA GLY A 116 -22.70 -9.78 -9.64
C GLY A 116 -23.22 -9.13 -8.34
N SER A 117 -22.63 -9.44 -7.18
CA SER A 117 -23.13 -9.03 -5.87
C SER A 117 -22.26 -7.94 -5.24
N ALA A 118 -22.83 -6.76 -5.03
CA ALA A 118 -22.15 -5.66 -4.35
C ALA A 118 -21.86 -5.96 -2.85
N PRO A 119 -22.77 -6.60 -2.08
CA PRO A 119 -22.47 -7.00 -0.71
C PRO A 119 -21.30 -7.98 -0.61
N LEU A 120 -21.23 -8.99 -1.47
CA LEU A 120 -20.10 -9.94 -1.46
C LEU A 120 -18.78 -9.25 -1.78
N ALA A 121 -18.78 -8.31 -2.73
CA ALA A 121 -17.60 -7.53 -3.05
C ALA A 121 -17.16 -6.62 -1.90
N MET A 122 -18.09 -6.09 -1.12
CA MET A 122 -17.79 -5.31 0.08
C MET A 122 -17.32 -6.16 1.25
N LEU A 123 -17.86 -7.36 1.40
CA LEU A 123 -17.34 -8.34 2.35
C LEU A 123 -15.90 -8.72 2.01
N ALA A 124 -15.59 -8.96 0.73
CA ALA A 124 -14.22 -9.26 0.30
C ALA A 124 -13.24 -8.12 0.62
N VAL A 125 -13.63 -6.87 0.32
CA VAL A 125 -12.86 -5.67 0.71
C VAL A 125 -12.67 -5.57 2.22
N PHE A 126 -13.73 -5.79 2.99
CA PHE A 126 -13.66 -5.74 4.44
C PHE A 126 -12.69 -6.80 5.00
N LEU A 127 -12.80 -8.05 4.52
CA LEU A 127 -11.95 -9.16 4.95
C LEU A 127 -10.47 -8.93 4.57
N LEU A 128 -10.19 -8.47 3.35
CA LEU A 128 -8.82 -8.16 2.94
C LEU A 128 -8.28 -6.96 3.71
N GLY A 129 -9.06 -5.89 3.81
CA GLY A 129 -8.65 -4.66 4.48
C GLY A 129 -8.39 -4.83 5.98
N THR A 130 -9.18 -5.66 6.66
CA THR A 130 -8.99 -5.97 8.09
C THR A 130 -8.02 -7.12 8.35
N ASN A 131 -7.51 -7.76 7.30
CA ASN A 131 -6.42 -8.73 7.44
C ASN A 131 -5.19 -8.00 8.02
N TYR A 132 -4.62 -8.57 9.09
CA TYR A 132 -3.50 -7.96 9.79
C TYR A 132 -2.27 -7.78 8.89
N SER A 133 -1.90 -8.80 8.11
CA SER A 133 -0.77 -8.73 7.20
C SER A 133 -0.99 -7.68 6.12
N PHE A 134 -2.19 -7.59 5.53
CA PHE A 134 -2.46 -6.55 4.55
C PHE A 134 -2.36 -5.15 5.16
N SER A 135 -3.07 -4.91 6.28
CA SER A 135 -3.16 -3.59 6.91
C SER A 135 -1.86 -3.11 7.55
N ALA A 136 -1.09 -3.98 8.20
CA ALA A 136 0.16 -3.61 8.83
C ALA A 136 1.20 -3.18 7.77
N TYR A 137 1.33 -3.94 6.69
CA TYR A 137 2.30 -3.65 5.62
C TYR A 137 1.91 -2.44 4.76
N ILE A 138 0.76 -1.79 4.98
CA ILE A 138 0.44 -0.50 4.35
C ILE A 138 1.49 0.55 4.69
N THR A 139 2.02 0.51 5.91
CA THR A 139 3.02 1.46 6.38
C THR A 139 4.45 0.94 6.32
N GLY A 140 4.66 -0.31 5.91
CA GLY A 140 5.93 -1.05 6.03
C GLY A 140 7.13 -0.45 5.30
N GLY A 141 6.93 0.55 4.43
CA GLY A 141 7.98 1.27 3.70
C GLY A 141 8.56 0.54 2.49
N LEU A 142 8.22 -0.73 2.31
CA LEU A 142 8.60 -1.56 1.16
C LEU A 142 7.50 -1.62 0.08
N GLU A 143 7.85 -2.20 -1.06
CA GLU A 143 7.01 -2.39 -2.23
C GLU A 143 5.84 -3.36 -2.03
N THR A 144 5.66 -3.96 -0.84
CA THR A 144 4.68 -5.02 -0.58
C THR A 144 3.27 -4.66 -1.04
N GLN A 145 2.81 -3.43 -0.79
CA GLN A 145 1.49 -2.98 -1.26
C GLN A 145 1.44 -2.74 -2.76
N LEU A 146 2.55 -2.27 -3.36
CA LEU A 146 2.66 -2.13 -4.80
C LEU A 146 2.58 -3.51 -5.47
N GLN A 147 3.24 -4.52 -4.91
CA GLN A 147 3.15 -5.89 -5.39
C GLN A 147 1.72 -6.44 -5.28
N ALA A 148 1.05 -6.22 -4.14
CA ALA A 148 -0.35 -6.62 -3.95
C ALA A 148 -1.33 -5.90 -4.88
N LEU A 149 -0.99 -4.71 -5.37
CA LEU A 149 -1.80 -3.97 -6.34
C LEU A 149 -1.64 -4.53 -7.77
N LEU A 150 -0.42 -4.94 -8.13
CA LEU A 150 -0.06 -5.28 -9.51
C LEU A 150 -0.24 -6.77 -9.86
N VAL A 151 -0.28 -7.65 -8.86
CA VAL A 151 -0.37 -9.13 -9.01
C VAL A 151 -1.68 -9.62 -8.43
#